data_AF-A0A6P0KI07-F1
#
_entry.id   AF-A0A6P0KI07-F1
#
_cell.length_a   1.000
_cell.length_b   1.000
_cell.length_c   1.000
_cell.angle_alpha   90.00
_cell.angle_beta   90.00
_cell.angle_gamma   90.00
#
_symmetry.space_group_name_H-M   'P 1'
#
loop_
_entity.id
_entity.type
_entity.pdbx_description
1 polymer ?
#
loop_
_entity_poly.entity_id
_entity_poly.type
_entity_poly.pdbx_seq_one_letter_code
_entity_poly.pdbx_strand_id
1 'polypeptide(L)' 'MQGATRILGIDPGLRRTGWGIVDLIGTSLKFTACG' A
#
# COMPACT_ATOMS: atom_id res chain seq x y z
N MET A 1 5.59 12.30 -17.34
CA MET A 1 5.78 11.97 -15.92
C MET A 1 4.97 10.72 -15.65
N GLN A 2 5.60 9.55 -15.50
CA GLN A 2 4.87 8.38 -15.02
C GLN A 2 4.65 8.59 -13.52
N GLY A 3 3.38 8.72 -13.11
CA GLY A 3 3.02 8.82 -11.70
C GLY A 3 3.42 7.56 -10.93
N ALA A 4 3.64 7.67 -9.63
CA ALA A 4 3.94 6.53 -8.78
C ALA A 4 2.77 5.52 -8.80
N THR A 5 3.08 4.22 -8.88
CA THR A 5 2.06 3.16 -8.79
C THR A 5 1.74 2.92 -7.33
N ARG A 6 0.49 3.12 -6.92
CA ARG A 6 0.06 2.87 -5.55
C ARG A 6 -0.41 1.43 -5.37
N ILE A 7 0.16 0.73 -4.40
CA ILE A 7 -0.17 -0.65 -4.07
C ILE A 7 -0.90 -0.66 -2.72
N LEU A 8 -2.07 -1.29 -2.68
CA LEU A 8 -2.85 -1.54 -1.48
C LEU A 8 -2.78 -3.03 -1.14
N GLY A 9 -2.26 -3.35 0.04
CA GLY A 9 -2.42 -4.67 0.66
C GLY A 9 -3.63 -4.66 1.58
N ILE A 10 -4.45 -5.71 1.49
CA ILE A 10 -5.60 -5.96 2.37
C ILE A 10 -5.40 -7.29 3.08
N ASP A 11 -5.52 -7.29 4.41
CA ASP A 11 -5.52 -8.48 5.26
C ASP A 11 -6.88 -8.59 5.98
N PRO A 12 -7.87 -9.26 5.37
CA PRO A 12 -9.24 -9.25 5.85
C PRO A 12 -9.41 -10.14 7.09
N GLY A 13 -10.13 -9.62 8.08
CA GLY A 13 -10.48 -10.35 9.29
C GLY A 13 -11.95 -10.14 9.68
N LEU A 14 -12.47 -11.01 10.55
CA LEU A 14 -13.89 -11.03 10.93
C LEU A 14 -14.38 -9.75 11.64
N ARG A 15 -13.49 -9.05 12.36
CA ARG A 15 -13.82 -7.83 13.13
C ARG A 15 -13.00 -6.61 12.72
N ARG A 16 -11.79 -6.81 12.22
CA ARG A 16 -10.87 -5.77 11.79
C ARG A 16 -10.15 -6.27 10.55
N THR A 17 -10.00 -5.39 9.58
CA THR A 17 -9.23 -5.63 8.36
C THR A 17 -7.98 -4.79 8.47
N GLY A 18 -6.82 -5.44 8.51
CA GLY A 18 -5.56 -4.75 8.38
C GLY A 18 -5.36 -4.30 6.94
N TRP A 19 -4.69 -3.18 6.74
CA TRP A 19 -4.34 -2.68 5.42
C TRP A 19 -3.04 -1.88 5.44
N GLY A 20 -2.39 -1.81 4.28
CA GLY A 20 -1.17 -1.04 4.10
C GLY A 20 -1.05 -0.49 2.68
N ILE A 21 -0.53 0.73 2.56
CA ILE A 21 -0.31 1.41 1.29
C ILE A 21 1.18 1.70 1.12
N VAL A 22 1.70 1.35 -0.05
CA VAL A 22 3.04 1.74 -0.51
C VAL A 22 2.98 2.35 -1.90
N ASP A 23 3.82 3.34 -2.16
CA ASP A 23 4.05 3.87 -3.49
C ASP A 23 5.27 3.16 -4.11
N LEU A 24 5.10 2.62 -5.31
CA LEU A 24 6.15 2.02 -6.12
C LEU A 24 6.67 3.06 -7.12
N ILE A 25 7.97 3.37 -7.00
CA ILE A 25 8.70 4.29 -7.87
C ILE A 25 9.87 3.52 -8.49
N GLY A 26 9.68 3.02 -9.72
CA GLY A 26 10.63 2.09 -10.33
C GLY A 26 10.70 0.78 -9.53
N THR A 27 11.85 0.49 -8.93
CA THR A 27 12.08 -0.67 -8.05
C THR A 27 12.07 -0.32 -6.56
N SER A 28 11.88 0.96 -6.22
CA SER A 28 11.85 1.44 -4.84
C SER A 28 10.43 1.49 -4.30
N LEU A 29 10.25 1.06 -3.05
CA LEU A 29 8.99 1.14 -2.31
C LEU A 29 9.08 2.23 -1.25
N LYS A 30 8.02 3.04 -1.15
CA LYS A 30 7.88 4.08 -0.12
C LYS A 30 6.63 3.84 0.70
N PHE A 31 6.78 3.80 2.02
CA PHE A 31 5.66 3.76 2.96
C PHE A 31 4.77 5.00 2.82
N THR A 32 3.45 4.80 2.84
CA THR A 32 2.45 5.88 2.78
C THR A 32 1.56 5.88 4.01
N ALA A 33 0.89 4.77 4.30
CA ALA A 33 -0.03 4.64 5.43
C ALA A 33 -0.32 3.15 5.74
N CYS A 34 -0.84 2.89 6.94
CA CYS A 34 -1.37 1.59 7.34
C CYS A 34 -2.51 1.76 8.36
N GLY A 35 -3.28 0.69 8.59
CA GLY A 35 -4.34 0.64 9.61
C GLY A 35 -4.98 -0.72 9.73
#